data_AF-A0A0D0CZX1-F1
#
_entry.id   AF-A0A0D0CZX1-F1
#
_cell.length_a   1.000
_cell.length_b   1.000
_cell.length_c   1.000
_cell.angle_alpha   90.00
_cell.angle_beta   90.00
_cell.angle_gamma   90.00
#
_symmetry.space_group_name_H-M   'P 1'
#
loop_
_entity.id
_entity.type
_entity.pdbx_description
1 polymer ?
#
loop_
_entity_poly.entity_id
_entity_poly.type
_entity_poly.pdbx_seq_one_letter_code
_entity_poly.pdbx_strand_id
1 'polypeptide(L)'
;MAAALPPNQARCALLIPFISDIFNVRPCLWQLKVAEALLNGDRDVLCVAGTGMGKTLTFWMPLLFRVDGIQVIVTPLNMLGKQNAASLGKAGIRAIAINSETATPANFYVSCCRVSPLHQQTSPHLDRTGQGWTGVPG
;
A
#
# COMPACT_ATOMS: atom_id res chain seq x y z
N MET A 1 13.99 9.03 -3.98
CA MET A 1 14.40 8.07 -5.02
C MET A 1 14.43 6.68 -4.38
N ALA A 2 13.29 5.99 -4.32
CA ALA A 2 13.22 4.64 -3.77
C ALA A 2 13.52 3.66 -4.90
N ALA A 3 14.72 3.09 -4.91
CA ALA A 3 15.06 2.01 -5.82
C ALA A 3 14.14 0.81 -5.52
N ALA A 4 13.44 0.30 -6.53
CA ALA A 4 12.78 -0.99 -6.43
C ALA A 4 13.83 -2.03 -6.05
N LEU A 5 13.69 -2.62 -4.87
CA LEU A 5 14.60 -3.66 -4.39
C LEU A 5 14.52 -4.88 -5.32
N PRO A 6 15.65 -5.50 -5.69
CA PRO A 6 15.64 -6.71 -6.50
C PRO A 6 14.87 -7.83 -5.77
N PRO A 7 14.18 -8.71 -6.51
CA PRO A 7 13.21 -9.66 -5.98
C PRO A 7 13.77 -10.74 -5.04
N ASN A 8 15.07 -10.78 -4.76
CA ASN A 8 15.73 -11.86 -4.03
C ASN A 8 16.56 -11.42 -2.80
N GLN A 9 16.36 -10.21 -2.25
CA GLN A 9 17.04 -9.83 -1.00
C GLN A 9 16.21 -8.93 -0.08
N ALA A 10 15.07 -9.45 0.40
CA ALA A 10 14.28 -8.84 1.46
C ALA A 10 14.97 -9.00 2.83
N ARG A 11 16.04 -8.24 3.10
CA ARG A 11 16.51 -8.10 4.48
C ARG A 11 15.41 -7.39 5.28
N CYS A 12 14.67 -8.13 6.09
CA CYS A 12 13.54 -7.70 6.94
C CYS A 12 13.73 -6.33 7.63
N ALA A 13 14.97 -5.94 7.93
CA ALA A 13 15.32 -4.66 8.56
C ALA A 13 15.06 -3.42 7.67
N LEU A 14 15.18 -3.55 6.34
CA LEU A 14 14.94 -2.43 5.41
C LEU A 14 13.45 -2.17 5.16
N LEU A 15 12.58 -3.14 5.46
CA LEU A 15 11.14 -3.02 5.24
C LEU A 15 10.48 -2.14 6.30
N ILE A 16 10.99 -2.16 7.53
CA ILE A 16 10.38 -1.51 8.70
C ILE A 16 10.15 0.00 8.52
N PRO A 17 11.15 0.82 8.13
CA PRO A 17 10.92 2.27 8.00
C PRO A 17 9.86 2.57 6.96
N PHE A 18 9.94 1.93 5.78
CA PHE A 18 9.00 2.17 4.69
C PHE A 18 7.55 1.77 5.05
N ILE A 19 7.38 0.61 5.71
CA ILE A 19 6.07 0.15 6.19
C ILE A 19 5.51 1.10 7.25
N SER A 20 6.38 1.58 8.16
CA SER A 20 5.97 2.48 9.24
C SER A 20 5.54 3.84 8.70
N ASP A 21 6.22 4.37 7.68
CA ASP A 21 5.89 5.66 7.07
C ASP A 21 4.53 5.62 6.35
N ILE A 22 4.21 4.50 5.68
CA ILE A 22 2.99 4.38 4.88
C ILE A 22 1.77 3.98 5.72
N PHE A 23 1.93 3.00 6.61
CA PHE A 23 0.82 2.46 7.39
C PHE A 23 0.73 3.02 8.81
N ASN A 24 1.67 3.86 9.23
CA ASN A 24 1.78 4.40 10.59
C ASN A 24 1.78 3.31 11.67
N VAL A 25 2.33 2.13 11.35
CA VAL A 25 2.39 0.96 12.21
C VAL A 25 3.74 0.28 12.05
N ARG A 26 4.36 -0.09 13.16
CA ARG A 26 5.59 -0.89 13.16
C ARG A 26 5.23 -2.39 13.11
N PRO A 27 5.63 -3.12 12.05
CA PRO A 27 5.37 -4.56 11.98
C PRO A 27 6.22 -5.33 12.99
N CYS A 28 5.66 -6.40 13.54
CA CYS A 28 6.38 -7.33 14.41
C CYS A 28 7.05 -8.45 13.60
N LEU A 29 7.90 -9.24 14.27
CA LEU A 29 8.77 -10.22 13.60
C LEU A 29 8.00 -11.25 12.77
N TRP A 30 6.88 -11.78 13.26
CA TRP A 30 6.13 -12.79 12.51
C TRP A 30 5.44 -12.20 11.28
N GLN A 31 4.97 -10.95 11.36
CA GLN A 31 4.38 -10.25 10.21
C GLN A 31 5.43 -10.07 9.11
N LEU A 32 6.66 -9.69 9.48
CA LEU A 32 7.78 -9.56 8.54
C LEU A 32 8.12 -10.90 7.87
N LYS A 33 8.15 -12.00 8.63
CA LYS A 33 8.39 -13.35 8.08
C LYS A 33 7.32 -13.78 7.08
N VAL A 34 6.05 -13.46 7.34
CA VAL A 34 4.95 -13.73 6.40
C VAL A 34 5.11 -12.89 5.14
N ALA A 35 5.40 -11.59 5.29
CA ALA A 35 5.60 -10.70 4.15
C ALA A 35 6.78 -11.15 3.26
N GLU A 36 7.90 -11.55 3.87
CA GLU A 36 9.06 -12.09 3.17
C GLU A 36 8.70 -13.36 2.39
N ALA A 37 8.00 -14.30 3.01
CA ALA A 37 7.55 -15.52 2.33
C ALA A 37 6.62 -15.21 1.15
N LEU A 38 5.68 -14.26 1.32
CA LEU A 38 4.79 -13.82 0.25
C LEU A 38 5.54 -13.10 -0.89
N LEU A 39 6.59 -12.35 -0.56
CA LEU A 39 7.42 -11.64 -1.54
C LEU A 39 8.29 -12.60 -2.37
N ASN A 40 8.89 -13.61 -1.73
CA ASN A 40 9.63 -14.66 -2.43
C ASN A 40 8.76 -15.40 -3.45
N GLY A 41 7.50 -15.68 -3.10
CA GLY A 41 6.52 -16.24 -4.04
C GLY A 41 6.85 -17.65 -4.53
N ASP A 42 7.70 -18.38 -3.82
CA ASP A 42 8.17 -19.73 -4.15
C ASP A 42 7.37 -20.85 -3.47
N ARG A 43 6.40 -20.48 -2.63
CA ARG A 43 5.58 -21.42 -1.83
C ARG A 43 4.27 -20.80 -1.35
N ASP A 44 3.34 -21.68 -0.97
CA ASP A 44 2.12 -21.29 -0.26
C ASP A 44 2.39 -20.97 1.21
N VAL A 45 1.66 -20.01 1.77
CA VAL A 45 1.84 -19.53 3.15
C VAL A 45 0.54 -19.62 3.94
N LEU A 46 0.54 -20.44 5.00
CA LEU A 46 -0.54 -20.48 5.99
C LEU A 46 -0.14 -19.69 7.25
N CYS A 47 -0.80 -18.55 7.48
CA CYS A 47 -0.57 -17.74 8.67
C CYS A 47 -1.69 -17.94 9.70
N VAL A 48 -1.38 -18.57 10.84
CA VAL A 48 -2.29 -18.71 11.98
C VAL A 48 -1.95 -17.68 13.04
N ALA A 49 -2.87 -16.76 13.31
CA ALA A 49 -2.75 -15.77 14.38
C ALA A 49 -4.13 -15.45 14.95
N GLY A 50 -4.20 -15.08 16.22
CA GLY A 50 -5.43 -14.67 16.90
C GLY A 50 -6.09 -13.44 16.27
N THR A 51 -7.38 -13.24 16.54
CA THR A 51 -8.09 -12.01 16.18
C THR A 51 -7.45 -10.81 16.88
N GLY A 52 -7.41 -9.65 16.19
CA GLY A 52 -6.75 -8.45 16.72
C GLY A 52 -5.23 -8.43 16.60
N MET A 53 -4.56 -9.55 16.28
CA MET A 53 -3.09 -9.59 16.15
C MET A 53 -2.54 -8.85 14.92
N GLY A 54 -3.37 -8.27 14.07
CA GLY A 54 -2.91 -7.48 12.92
C GLY A 54 -2.49 -8.31 11.70
N LYS A 55 -3.11 -9.48 11.48
CA LYS A 55 -2.93 -10.29 10.25
C LYS A 55 -3.12 -9.48 8.97
N THR A 56 -4.05 -8.52 8.98
CA THR A 56 -4.37 -7.71 7.81
C THR A 56 -3.15 -6.98 7.23
N LEU A 57 -2.21 -6.54 8.07
CA LEU A 57 -0.98 -5.87 7.63
C LEU A 57 -0.13 -6.79 6.74
N THR A 58 -0.17 -8.11 6.93
CA THR A 58 0.61 -9.06 6.12
C THR A 58 0.13 -9.15 4.68
N PHE A 59 -1.12 -8.82 4.40
CA PHE A 59 -1.59 -8.70 3.02
C PHE A 59 -0.99 -7.46 2.37
N TRP A 60 -0.94 -6.32 3.06
CA TRP A 60 -0.54 -5.05 2.46
C TRP A 60 0.95 -4.88 2.24
N MET A 61 1.79 -5.41 3.14
CA MET A 61 3.24 -5.20 3.04
C MET A 61 3.83 -5.63 1.67
N PRO A 62 3.45 -6.78 1.07
CA PRO A 62 3.92 -7.14 -0.27
C PRO A 62 3.63 -6.12 -1.38
N LEU A 63 2.55 -5.35 -1.30
CA LEU A 63 2.19 -4.34 -2.30
C LEU A 63 3.24 -3.23 -2.41
N LEU A 64 3.92 -2.92 -1.31
CA LEU A 64 4.94 -1.87 -1.25
C LEU A 64 6.19 -2.20 -2.06
N PHE A 65 6.42 -3.47 -2.38
CA PHE A 65 7.64 -3.94 -3.04
C PHE A 65 7.37 -4.49 -4.45
N ARG A 66 6.10 -4.59 -4.85
CA ARG A 66 5.69 -5.02 -6.20
C ARG A 66 5.03 -3.86 -6.92
N VAL A 67 5.84 -2.98 -7.51
CA VAL A 67 5.42 -1.70 -8.15
C VAL A 67 4.34 -1.91 -9.23
N ASP A 68 4.43 -2.99 -10.00
CA ASP A 68 3.43 -3.37 -11.02
C ASP A 68 2.58 -4.58 -10.59
N GLY A 69 2.64 -4.96 -9.32
CA GLY A 69 1.95 -6.12 -8.77
C GLY A 69 0.47 -5.84 -8.48
N ILE A 70 -0.38 -6.82 -8.77
CA ILE A 70 -1.77 -6.82 -8.36
C ILE A 70 -1.93 -7.85 -7.24
N GLN A 71 -2.64 -7.48 -6.17
CA GLN A 71 -3.00 -8.40 -5.11
C GLN A 71 -4.52 -8.58 -5.06
N VAL A 72 -4.95 -9.84 -5.10
CA VAL A 72 -6.35 -10.23 -4.97
C VAL A 72 -6.57 -10.78 -3.58
N ILE A 73 -7.52 -10.20 -2.85
CA ILE A 73 -7.89 -10.65 -1.50
C ILE A 73 -9.36 -11.04 -1.52
N VAL A 74 -9.61 -12.30 -1.16
CA VAL A 74 -10.96 -12.83 -1.03
C VAL A 74 -11.38 -12.69 0.42
N THR A 75 -12.46 -11.95 0.66
CA THR A 75 -13.07 -11.81 1.98
C THR A 75 -14.52 -12.29 1.93
N PRO A 76 -15.02 -12.99 2.96
CA PRO A 76 -16.39 -13.50 2.97
C PRO A 76 -17.46 -12.41 3.13
N LEU A 77 -17.08 -11.21 3.59
CA LEU A 77 -18.02 -10.11 3.86
C LEU A 77 -17.75 -8.92 2.95
N ASN A 78 -18.78 -8.45 2.23
CA ASN A 78 -18.73 -7.26 1.38
C ASN A 78 -18.23 -6.01 2.13
N MET A 79 -18.63 -5.87 3.40
CA MET A 79 -18.23 -4.75 4.25
C MET A 79 -16.72 -4.74 4.53
N LEU A 80 -16.10 -5.91 4.71
CA LEU A 80 -14.65 -6.03 4.90
C LEU A 80 -13.91 -5.60 3.63
N GLY A 81 -14.40 -5.99 2.46
CA GLY A 81 -13.84 -5.54 1.17
C GLY A 81 -13.83 -4.00 1.06
N LYS A 82 -14.94 -3.34 1.39
CA LYS A 82 -15.04 -1.87 1.40
C LYS A 82 -14.08 -1.23 2.41
N GLN A 83 -13.98 -1.78 3.62
CA GLN A 83 -13.06 -1.29 4.66
C GLN A 83 -11.59 -1.44 4.26
N ASN A 84 -11.24 -2.55 3.61
CA ASN A 84 -9.90 -2.79 3.09
C ASN A 84 -9.53 -1.77 2.00
N ALA A 85 -10.41 -1.55 1.02
CA ALA A 85 -10.18 -0.57 -0.03
C ALA A 85 -10.01 0.85 0.53
N ALA A 86 -10.85 1.25 1.49
CA ALA A 86 -10.73 2.54 2.17
C ALA A 86 -9.41 2.68 2.95
N SER A 87 -8.96 1.61 3.61
CA SER A 87 -7.69 1.62 4.37
C SER A 87 -6.48 1.75 3.45
N LEU A 88 -6.48 1.07 2.30
CA LEU A 88 -5.45 1.23 1.27
C LEU A 88 -5.47 2.63 0.63
N GLY A 89 -6.65 3.20 0.40
CA GLY A 89 -6.79 4.57 -0.10
C GLY A 89 -6.16 5.61 0.82
N LYS A 90 -6.28 5.45 2.15
CA LYS A 90 -5.59 6.30 3.14
C LYS A 90 -4.07 6.19 3.08
N ALA A 91 -3.56 5.04 2.66
CA ALA A 91 -2.13 4.78 2.44
C ALA A 91 -1.64 5.19 1.04
N GLY A 92 -2.50 5.82 0.22
CA GLY A 92 -2.17 6.22 -1.16
C GLY A 92 -2.13 5.05 -2.16
N ILE A 93 -2.63 3.86 -1.77
CA ILE A 93 -2.64 2.65 -2.59
C ILE A 93 -4.02 2.51 -3.25
N ARG A 94 -4.04 2.38 -4.58
CA ARG A 94 -5.29 2.17 -5.33
C ARG A 94 -5.85 0.79 -5.04
N ALA A 95 -7.12 0.72 -4.66
CA ALA A 95 -7.82 -0.52 -4.37
C ALA A 95 -9.30 -0.41 -4.72
N ILE A 96 -9.92 -1.52 -5.12
CA ILE A 96 -11.34 -1.63 -5.42
C ILE A 96 -11.91 -2.88 -4.73
N ALA A 97 -13.12 -2.76 -4.18
CA ALA A 97 -13.87 -3.90 -3.68
C ALA A 97 -14.79 -4.44 -4.79
N ILE A 98 -14.61 -5.70 -5.16
CA ILE A 98 -15.44 -6.39 -6.16
C ILE A 98 -16.45 -7.28 -5.44
N ASN A 99 -17.72 -7.10 -5.75
CA ASN A 99 -18.83 -7.94 -5.29
C ASN A 99 -19.91 -8.06 -6.39
N SER A 100 -21.05 -8.68 -6.09
CA SER A 100 -22.14 -8.86 -7.06
C SER A 100 -22.65 -7.56 -7.69
N GLU A 101 -22.57 -6.42 -7.00
CA GLU A 101 -23.02 -5.11 -7.49
C GLU A 101 -21.96 -4.41 -8.34
N THR A 102 -20.68 -4.66 -8.08
CA THR A 102 -19.55 -3.96 -8.73
C THR A 102 -18.79 -4.82 -9.74
N ALA A 103 -19.18 -6.08 -9.95
CA ALA A 103 -18.56 -6.99 -10.91
C ALA A 103 -18.94 -6.64 -12.36
N THR A 104 -18.32 -5.59 -12.90
CA THR A 104 -18.48 -5.15 -14.29
C THR A 104 -17.16 -5.32 -15.06
N PRO A 105 -17.18 -5.54 -16.39
CA PRO A 105 -15.96 -5.65 -17.19
C PRO A 105 -14.99 -4.49 -17.02
N ALA A 106 -15.51 -3.26 -16.84
CA ALA A 106 -14.69 -2.08 -16.60
C ALA A 106 -13.87 -2.17 -15.29
N ASN A 107 -14.46 -2.75 -14.23
CA ASN A 107 -13.79 -2.88 -12.94
C ASN A 107 -12.76 -4.03 -12.91
N PHE A 108 -12.79 -4.92 -13.91
CA PHE A 108 -11.76 -5.95 -14.11
C PHE A 108 -10.61 -5.46 -15.00
N TYR A 109 -10.66 -4.21 -15.49
CA TYR A 109 -9.58 -3.60 -16.26
C TYR A 109 -8.64 -2.82 -15.34
N VAL A 110 -7.34 -3.15 -15.37
CA VAL A 110 -6.32 -2.48 -14.55
C VAL A 110 -5.35 -1.73 -15.45
N SER A 111 -5.26 -0.42 -15.26
CA SER A 111 -4.22 0.42 -15.86
C SER A 111 -3.16 0.77 -14.83
N CYS A 112 -1.91 0.35 -15.08
CA CYS A 112 -0.78 0.82 -14.29
C CYS A 112 -0.41 2.24 -14.75
N CYS A 113 -0.81 3.24 -13.99
CA CYS A 113 -0.24 4.58 -14.16
C CYS A 113 1.14 4.55 -13.51
N ARG A 114 2.20 4.46 -14.31
CA ARG A 114 3.55 4.75 -13.82
C ARG A 114 3.57 6.22 -13.38
N VAL A 115 3.61 6.45 -12.08
CA VAL A 115 3.84 7.79 -11.56
C VAL A 115 5.31 8.11 -11.83
N SER A 116 5.57 8.88 -12.90
CA SER A 116 6.90 9.43 -13.16
C SER A 116 7.35 10.26 -11.94
N PRO A 117 8.62 10.19 -11.49
CA PRO A 117 9.08 10.88 -10.27
C PRO A 117 9.06 12.42 -10.29
N LEU A 118 8.47 13.06 -11.31
CA LEU A 118 8.62 14.49 -11.60
C LEU A 118 7.37 15.34 -11.28
N HIS A 119 6.45 14.83 -10.44
CA HIS A 119 5.29 15.61 -10.01
C HIS A 119 5.04 15.52 -8.49
N GLN A 120 6.10 15.77 -7.72
CA GLN A 120 5.98 16.24 -6.33
C GLN A 120 6.54 17.67 -6.23
N GLN A 121 5.92 18.58 -6.97
CA GLN A 121 5.93 20.03 -6.80
C GLN A 121 4.52 20.44 -7.25
N THR A 122 3.59 20.93 -6.46
CA THR A 122 3.63 21.80 -5.28
C THR A 122 2.32 21.62 -4.50
N SER A 123 2.36 21.41 -3.19
CA SER A 123 1.25 21.81 -2.32
C SER A 123 1.72 23.01 -1.51
N PRO A 124 0.98 24.13 -1.49
CA PRO A 124 1.38 25.28 -0.71
C PRO A 124 1.32 24.90 0.76
N HIS A 125 2.47 24.94 1.42
CA HIS A 125 2.56 24.94 2.87
C HIS A 125 1.89 26.25 3.32
N LEU A 126 0.67 26.17 3.85
CA LEU A 126 0.11 27.28 4.61
C LEU A 126 0.99 27.41 5.86
N ASP A 127 1.75 28.49 5.96
CA ASP A 127 2.51 28.85 7.13
C ASP A 127 1.56 29.41 8.20
N ARG A 128 1.82 29.08 9.46
CA ARG A 128 1.00 29.51 10.62
C ARG A 128 1.17 31.00 10.96
N THR A 129 1.70 31.81 10.04
CA THR A 129 1.95 33.23 10.23
C THR A 129 1.27 33.97 9.10
N GLY A 130 0.01 34.37 9.30
CA GLY A 130 -0.79 35.08 8.31
C GLY A 130 -0.19 36.41 7.87
N GLN A 131 0.77 36.38 6.95
CA GLN A 131 1.28 37.53 6.22
C GLN A 131 1.51 37.15 4.76
N GLY A 132 0.60 37.61 3.91
CA GLY A 132 0.71 37.47 2.46
C GLY A 132 1.89 38.26 1.91
N TRP A 133 2.35 37.87 0.73
CA TRP A 133 3.22 38.72 -0.07
C TRP A 133 2.73 38.84 -1.51
N THR A 134 2.66 40.12 -1.89
CA THR A 134 2.35 40.73 -3.18
C THR A 134 3.53 40.59 -4.14
N GLY A 135 3.27 40.32 -5.42
CA GLY A 135 4.31 40.47 -6.46
C GLY A 135 3.98 39.80 -7.79
N VAL A 136 3.85 40.61 -8.84
CA VAL A 136 3.31 40.28 -10.18
C VAL A 136 4.43 39.84 -11.18
N PRO A 137 4.21 39.66 -12.51
CA PRO A 137 4.70 38.51 -13.27
C PRO A 137 5.90 38.84 -14.21
N GLY A 138 6.47 37.80 -14.81
CA GLY A 138 7.42 37.87 -15.93
C GLY A 138 7.50 36.54 -16.65
#